data_AF-A0A1X2IFW5-F1
#
_entry.id   AF-A0A1X2IFW5-F1
#
_cell.length_a   1.000
_cell.length_b   1.000
_cell.length_c   1.000
_cell.angle_alpha   90.00
_cell.angle_beta   90.00
_cell.angle_gamma   90.00
#
_symmetry.space_group_name_H-M   'P 1'
#
loop_
_entity.id
_entity.type
_entity.pdbx_description
1 polymer ?
#
loop_
_entity_poly.entity_id
_entity_poly.type
_entity_poly.pdbx_seq_one_letter_code
_entity_poly.pdbx_strand_id
1 'polypeptide(L)' 'MDVYSDRCRKKKIKCDGSLPICSNCKAFELECTYKDTTKKRGPPKGYIEAIENRLYKLES' A
#
# COMPACT_ATOMS: atom_id res chain seq x y z
N MET A 1 -13.27 3.32 1.43
CA MET A 1 -13.08 3.60 -0.01
C MET A 1 -12.43 4.97 -0.04
N ASP A 2 -11.19 5.06 0.41
CA ASP A 2 -10.52 6.32 0.73
C ASP A 2 -9.17 6.28 0.04
N VAL A 3 -9.20 6.59 -1.26
CA VAL A 3 -8.02 6.61 -2.13
C VAL A 3 -7.22 7.85 -1.76
N TYR A 4 -6.30 7.67 -0.83
CA TYR A 4 -5.56 8.75 -0.22
C TYR A 4 -4.14 8.80 -0.77
N SER A 5 -3.75 9.94 -1.33
CA SER A 5 -2.39 10.12 -1.86
C SER A 5 -1.34 10.06 -0.75
N ASP A 6 -0.23 9.35 -0.97
CA ASP A 6 0.88 9.20 -0.01
C ASP A 6 1.41 10.56 0.47
N ARG A 7 1.37 11.59 -0.39
CA ARG A 7 1.85 12.94 -0.07
C ARG A 7 0.98 13.62 0.98
N CYS A 8 -0.34 13.55 0.82
CA CYS A 8 -1.27 14.06 1.82
C CYS A 8 -1.14 13.29 3.14
N ARG A 9 -0.87 11.98 3.08
CA ARG A 9 -0.58 11.15 4.26
C ARG A 9 0.64 11.59 5.00
N LYS A 10 1.74 11.78 4.28
CA LYS A 10 3.01 12.20 4.87
C LYS A 10 2.92 13.59 5.49
N LYS A 11 2.17 14.50 4.85
CA LYS A 11 1.93 15.86 5.37
C LYS A 11 0.82 15.95 6.43
N LYS A 12 0.11 14.85 6.73
CA LYS A 12 -1.06 14.83 7.63
C LYS A 12 -2.11 15.90 7.29
N ILE A 13 -2.34 16.14 6.00
CA ILE A 13 -3.34 17.10 5.49
C ILE A 13 -4.50 16.37 4.84
N LYS A 14 -5.72 16.88 4.96
CA LYS A 14 -6.90 16.28 4.33
C LYS A 14 -6.75 16.28 2.81
N CYS A 15 -6.87 15.11 2.17
CA CYS A 15 -6.82 14.97 0.71
C CYS A 15 -8.24 15.05 0.16
N ASP A 16 -8.46 15.93 -0.82
CA ASP A 16 -9.75 16.07 -1.52
C ASP A 16 -10.03 14.96 -2.54
N GLY A 17 -9.05 14.10 -2.81
CA GLY A 17 -9.24 12.94 -3.69
C GLY A 17 -9.41 13.27 -5.18
N SER A 18 -9.26 14.53 -5.60
CA SER A 18 -9.38 14.97 -6.99
C SER A 18 -8.32 14.31 -7.90
N LEU A 19 -8.75 13.62 -8.97
CA LEU A 19 -7.85 13.04 -9.97
C LEU A 19 -7.67 14.02 -11.15
N PRO A 20 -6.47 14.15 -11.76
CA PRO A 20 -5.24 13.38 -11.51
C PRO A 20 -4.38 13.88 -10.33
N ILE A 21 -4.61 15.10 -9.84
CA ILE A 21 -3.84 15.73 -8.77
C ILE A 21 -4.78 16.37 -7.76
N CYS A 22 -4.60 16.04 -6.49
CA CYS A 22 -5.38 16.63 -5.40
C CYS A 22 -5.13 18.15 -5.27
N SER A 23 -6.13 18.94 -4.85
CA SER A 23 -5.99 20.41 -4.70
C SER A 23 -4.78 20.83 -3.87
N ASN A 24 -4.52 20.14 -2.76
CA ASN A 24 -3.34 20.37 -1.93
C ASN A 24 -2.05 20.07 -2.69
N CYS A 25 -1.99 18.95 -3.38
CA CYS A 25 -0.85 18.49 -4.15
C CYS A 25 -0.53 19.49 -5.27
N LYS A 26 -1.57 20.01 -5.93
CA LYS A 26 -1.46 21.07 -6.95
C LYS A 26 -0.93 22.38 -6.36
N ALA A 27 -1.45 22.80 -5.20
CA ALA A 27 -1.01 24.03 -4.54
C ALA A 27 0.45 24.00 -4.09
N PHE A 28 0.97 22.82 -3.76
CA PHE A 28 2.37 22.62 -3.40
C PHE A 28 3.26 22.23 -4.58
N GLU A 29 2.72 22.17 -5.81
CA GLU A 29 3.41 21.67 -7.01
C GLU A 29 4.08 20.29 -6.76
N LEU A 30 3.39 19.44 -6.02
CA LEU A 30 3.83 18.09 -5.69
C LEU A 30 3.14 17.05 -6.56
N GLU A 31 3.91 16.07 -6.98
CA GLU A 31 3.39 14.91 -7.68
C GLU A 31 2.41 14.13 -6.78
N CYS A 32 1.16 14.02 -7.24
CA CYS A 32 0.10 13.31 -6.52
C CYS A 32 0.12 11.83 -6.90
N THR A 33 0.87 11.03 -6.15
CA THR A 33 0.85 9.58 -6.33
C THR A 33 -0.31 9.00 -5.51
N TYR A 34 -1.27 8.41 -6.21
CA TYR A 34 -2.24 7.51 -5.62
C TYR A 34 -1.65 6.11 -5.74
N LYS A 35 -0.84 5.69 -4.75
CA LYS A 35 -0.42 4.29 -4.71
C LYS A 35 -1.67 3.48 -4.40
N ASP A 36 -2.20 2.84 -5.42
CA ASP A 36 -3.01 1.66 -5.24
C ASP A 36 -2.16 0.72 -4.36
N THR A 37 -2.58 0.51 -3.11
CA THR A 37 -1.82 -0.32 -2.17
C THR A 37 -1.91 -1.81 -2.52
N THR A 38 -1.89 -2.15 -3.80
CA THR A 38 -1.48 -3.47 -4.32
C THR A 38 0.03 -3.64 -4.21
N LYS A 39 0.62 -3.20 -3.09
CA LYS A 39 1.73 -3.97 -2.54
C LYS A 39 1.12 -5.33 -2.23
N LYS A 40 1.25 -6.25 -3.19
CA LYS A 40 1.06 -7.69 -3.00
C LYS A 40 1.69 -7.97 -1.64
N ARG A 41 0.85 -8.15 -0.62
CA ARG A 41 1.33 -8.48 0.71
C ARG A 41 2.26 -9.67 0.46
N GLY A 42 3.49 -9.60 0.95
CA GLY A 42 4.31 -10.80 0.98
C GLY A 42 3.46 -11.96 1.52
N PRO A 43 3.78 -13.21 1.16
CA PRO A 43 2.99 -14.36 1.56
C PRO A 43 2.59 -14.21 3.05
N PRO A 44 1.30 -14.40 3.37
CA PRO A 44 0.75 -14.04 4.68
C PRO A 44 1.64 -14.57 5.80
N LYS A 45 1.80 -13.82 6.89
CA LYS A 45 2.54 -14.30 8.09
C LYS A 45 2.07 -15.72 8.42
N GLY A 46 2.99 -16.68 8.45
CA GLY A 46 2.69 -18.12 8.66
C GLY A 46 2.65 -18.96 7.39
N TYR A 47 2.66 -18.38 6.18
CA TYR A 47 2.74 -19.15 4.93
C TYR A 47 4.07 -19.90 4.81
N ILE A 48 5.17 -19.29 5.24
CA ILE A 48 6.50 -19.93 5.25
C ILE A 48 6.50 -21.12 6.21
N GLU A 49 6.00 -20.93 7.44
CA GLU A 49 5.89 -21.99 8.44
C GLU A 49 4.97 -23.14 7.98
N ALA A 50 3.88 -22.83 7.26
CA ALA A 50 3.01 -23.84 6.66
C ALA A 50 3.70 -24.62 5.52
N ILE A 51 4.56 -23.96 4.74
CA ILE A 51 5.38 -24.61 3.70
C ILE A 51 6.41 -25.52 4.37
N GLU A 52 7.11 -25.04 5.41
CA GLU A 52 8.12 -25.81 6.17
C GLU A 52 7.51 -27.06 6.82
N ASN A 53 6.33 -26.94 7.46
CA ASN A 53 5.66 -28.09 8.07
C ASN A 53 5.24 -29.16 7.05
N ARG A 54 4.85 -28.75 5.84
CA ARG A 54 4.52 -29.68 4.75
C ARG A 54 5.76 -30.38 4.21
N LEU A 55 6.87 -29.66 4.08
CA LEU A 55 8.15 -30.22 3.64
C LEU A 55 8.60 -31.33 4.61
N TYR A 56 8.58 -31.04 5.91
CA TYR A 56 8.96 -31.99 6.96
C TYR A 56 8.15 -33.30 6.93
N LYS A 57 6.85 -33.24 6.62
CA LYS A 57 5.98 -34.43 6.53
C LYS A 57 6.23 -35.28 5.29
N LEU A 58 6.83 -34.72 4.24
CA LEU A 58 7.11 -35.41 2.98
C LEU A 58 8.54 -35.98 2.95
N GLU A 59 9.46 -35.39 3.72
CA GLU A 59 10.84 -35.85 3.86
C GLU A 59 11.03 -36.88 4.98
N SER A 60 9.96 -37.24 5.70
CA SER A 60 9.95 -38.22 6.79
C SER A 60 9.32 -39.55 6.42
#